data_AF-A0A1X7DD10-F1
#
_entry.id   AF-A0A1X7DD10-F1
#
_cell.length_a   1.000
_cell.length_b   1.000
_cell.length_c   1.000
_cell.angle_alpha   90.00
_cell.angle_beta   90.00
_cell.angle_gamma   90.00
#
_symmetry.space_group_name_H-M   'P 1'
#
loop_
_entity.id
_entity.type
_entity.pdbx_description
1 polymer ?
#
loop_
_entity_poly.entity_id
_entity_poly.type
_entity_poly.pdbx_seq_one_letter_code
_entity_poly.pdbx_strand_id
1 'polypeptide(L)'
;MELVLEIHDEDAVARAALERIARDAEDPDGPRIPEAEQAQAASAVTEDTAEALASLVDPFDLVGEVPGVELQQASWSSERIDYDPDSPDWDLDGEDVDEDDVDEDVDEGDEDQRAGGAG
;
A
#
# COMPACT_ATOMS: atom_id res chain seq x y z
N MET A 1 11.29 -3.06 -6.63
CA MET A 1 10.13 -3.95 -6.52
C MET A 1 9.03 -3.12 -5.91
N GLU A 2 7.82 -3.25 -6.44
CA GLU A 2 6.61 -2.62 -5.92
C GLU A 2 5.62 -3.73 -5.59
N LEU A 3 4.91 -3.59 -4.48
CA LEU A 3 3.95 -4.56 -3.97
C LEU A 3 2.66 -3.81 -3.63
N VAL A 4 1.54 -4.26 -4.19
CA VAL A 4 0.19 -3.80 -3.85
C VAL A 4 -0.59 -4.99 -3.31
N LEU A 5 -1.38 -4.75 -2.25
CA LEU A 5 -2.12 -5.77 -1.54
C LEU A 5 -3.53 -5.27 -1.21
N GLU A 6 -4.55 -6.04 -1.59
CA GLU A 6 -5.91 -5.85 -1.09
C GLU A 6 -6.10 -6.61 0.23
N ILE A 7 -6.69 -5.96 1.24
CA ILE A 7 -7.03 -6.58 2.52
C ILE A 7 -8.55 -6.74 2.59
N HIS A 8 -9.03 -7.99 2.54
CA HIS A 8 -10.47 -8.27 2.64
C HIS A 8 -10.99 -8.34 4.09
N ASP A 9 -10.12 -8.55 5.07
CA ASP A 9 -10.47 -8.70 6.48
C ASP A 9 -9.38 -8.08 7.37
N GLU A 10 -9.56 -6.79 7.69
CA GLU A 10 -8.63 -6.02 8.51
C GLU A 10 -8.55 -6.55 9.96
N ASP A 11 -9.68 -7.02 10.51
CA ASP A 11 -9.74 -7.59 11.86
C ASP A 11 -8.92 -8.89 11.97
N ALA A 12 -8.89 -9.69 10.89
CA ALA A 12 -8.03 -10.86 10.83
C ALA A 12 -6.55 -10.51 10.84
N VAL A 13 -6.15 -9.43 10.14
CA VAL A 13 -4.77 -8.94 10.15
C VAL A 13 -4.38 -8.43 11.54
N ALA A 14 -5.22 -7.61 12.17
CA ALA A 14 -4.99 -7.13 13.53
C ALA A 14 -4.85 -8.28 14.54
N ARG A 15 -5.72 -9.30 14.47
CA ARG A 15 -5.58 -10.50 15.33
C ARG A 15 -4.28 -11.25 15.09
N ALA A 16 -3.88 -11.45 13.83
CA ALA A 16 -2.62 -12.13 13.53
C ALA A 16 -1.42 -11.37 14.11
N ALA A 17 -1.43 -10.04 14.04
CA ALA A 17 -0.40 -9.19 14.63
C ALA A 17 -0.38 -9.31 16.17
N LEU A 18 -1.54 -9.30 16.83
CA LEU A 18 -1.64 -9.52 18.28
C LEU A 18 -1.13 -10.91 18.70
N GLU A 19 -1.45 -11.95 17.92
CA GLU A 19 -0.95 -13.31 18.16
C GLU A 19 0.57 -13.39 18.01
N ARG A 20 1.15 -12.69 17.03
CA ARG A 20 2.60 -12.57 16.85
C ARG A 20 3.26 -11.89 18.04
N ILE A 21 2.74 -10.74 18.48
CA ILE A 21 3.28 -10.00 19.65
C ILE A 21 3.25 -10.89 20.91
N ALA A 22 2.15 -11.61 21.13
CA ALA A 22 2.03 -12.53 22.26
C ALA A 22 3.03 -13.69 22.16
N ARG A 23 3.19 -14.28 20.97
CA ARG A 23 4.16 -15.36 20.73
C ARG A 23 5.59 -14.89 21.00
N ASP A 24 5.95 -13.70 20.53
CA ASP A 24 7.30 -13.15 20.69
C ASP A 24 7.60 -12.80 22.16
N ALA A 25 6.58 -12.40 22.93
CA ALA A 25 6.71 -12.19 24.36
C ALA A 25 6.97 -13.50 25.15
N GLU A 26 6.45 -14.62 24.64
CA GLU A 26 6.58 -15.95 25.25
C GLU A 26 7.83 -16.72 24.78
N ASP A 27 8.45 -16.31 23.67
CA ASP A 27 9.61 -16.98 23.09
C ASP A 27 10.84 -16.88 24.01
N PRO A 28 11.32 -18.00 24.59
CA PRO A 28 12.48 -17.99 25.48
C PRO A 28 13.80 -17.69 24.76
N ASP A 29 13.86 -17.97 23.45
CA ASP A 29 15.03 -17.78 22.60
C ASP A 29 14.95 -16.47 21.78
N GLY A 30 13.78 -15.81 21.82
CA GLY A 30 13.48 -14.58 21.09
C GLY A 30 13.92 -13.27 21.78
N PRO A 31 13.76 -12.13 21.09
CA PRO A 31 14.05 -10.81 21.65
C PRO A 31 13.15 -10.49 22.84
N ARG A 32 13.74 -10.06 23.95
CA ARG A 32 12.96 -9.65 25.12
C ARG A 32 12.40 -8.26 24.93
N ILE A 33 11.11 -8.18 24.62
CA ILE A 33 10.38 -6.91 24.49
C ILE A 33 9.81 -6.53 25.87
N PRO A 34 10.09 -5.34 26.40
CA PRO A 34 9.45 -4.83 27.62
C PRO A 34 7.93 -4.79 27.52
N GLU A 35 7.22 -5.07 28.61
CA GLU A 35 5.74 -5.08 28.64
C GLU A 35 5.11 -3.76 28.13
N ALA A 36 5.74 -2.62 28.41
CA ALA A 36 5.27 -1.33 27.92
C ALA A 36 5.37 -1.19 26.40
N GLU A 37 6.44 -1.71 25.79
CA GLU A 37 6.62 -1.72 24.34
C GLU A 37 5.64 -2.69 23.68
N GLN A 38 5.38 -3.86 24.29
CA GLN A 38 4.35 -4.79 23.83
C GLN A 38 2.95 -4.15 23.84
N ALA A 39 2.60 -3.44 24.91
CA ALA A 39 1.31 -2.77 25.02
C ALA A 39 1.16 -1.65 23.96
N GLN A 40 2.23 -0.91 23.68
CA GLN A 40 2.24 0.10 22.64
C GLN A 40 2.06 -0.53 21.25
N ALA A 41 2.81 -1.61 20.96
CA ALA A 41 2.67 -2.34 19.71
C ALA A 41 1.24 -2.90 19.54
N ALA A 42 0.68 -3.49 20.60
CA ALA A 42 -0.69 -4.01 20.59
C ALA A 42 -1.74 -2.92 20.32
N SER A 43 -1.56 -1.72 20.89
CA SER A 43 -2.42 -0.56 20.58
C SER A 43 -2.30 -0.17 19.11
N ALA A 44 -1.07 -0.03 18.60
CA ALA A 44 -0.81 0.40 17.23
C ALA A 44 -1.45 -0.54 16.19
N VAL A 45 -1.25 -1.85 16.32
CA VAL A 45 -1.80 -2.84 15.38
C VAL A 45 -3.33 -2.99 15.48
N THR A 46 -3.93 -2.55 16.58
CA THR A 46 -5.40 -2.53 16.73
C THR A 46 -6.01 -1.26 16.13
N GLU A 47 -5.25 -0.15 16.13
CA GLU A 47 -5.71 1.15 15.65
C GLU A 47 -5.41 1.38 14.15
N ASP A 48 -4.44 0.67 13.58
CA ASP A 48 -4.00 0.86 12.21
C ASP A 48 -3.63 -0.46 11.52
N THR A 49 -4.37 -0.80 10.46
CA THR A 49 -4.16 -2.00 9.66
C THR A 49 -2.79 -2.00 8.96
N ALA A 50 -2.24 -0.82 8.61
CA ALA A 50 -0.91 -0.73 8.03
C ALA A 50 0.18 -1.05 9.07
N GLU A 51 0.00 -0.63 10.34
CA GLU A 51 0.89 -1.02 11.45
C GLU A 51 0.79 -2.53 11.71
N ALA A 52 -0.42 -3.11 11.66
CA ALA A 52 -0.62 -4.55 11.79
C ALA A 52 0.10 -5.33 10.69
N LEU A 53 0.05 -4.88 9.44
CA LEU A 53 0.80 -5.50 8.34
C LEU A 53 2.31 -5.35 8.52
N ALA A 54 2.79 -4.15 8.86
CA ALA A 54 4.22 -3.91 9.07
C ALA A 54 4.79 -4.81 10.19
N SER A 55 4.00 -5.06 11.24
CA SER A 55 4.32 -5.99 12.33
C SER A 55 4.47 -7.45 11.88
N LEU A 56 3.84 -7.85 10.77
CA LEU A 56 3.82 -9.24 10.30
C LEU A 56 4.91 -9.54 9.28
N VAL A 57 5.53 -8.52 8.69
CA VAL A 57 6.60 -8.68 7.71
C VAL A 57 7.94 -8.69 8.44
N ASP A 58 8.71 -9.78 8.30
CA ASP A 58 10.13 -9.78 8.64
C ASP A 58 10.95 -9.36 7.41
N PRO A 59 11.52 -8.14 7.39
CA PRO A 59 12.22 -7.64 6.21
C PRO A 59 13.55 -8.37 5.98
N PHE A 60 14.17 -8.97 7.00
CA PHE A 60 15.42 -9.72 6.85
C PHE A 60 15.16 -11.07 6.20
N ASP A 61 14.15 -11.80 6.69
CA ASP A 61 13.73 -13.06 6.08
C ASP A 61 13.23 -12.83 4.65
N LEU A 62 12.52 -11.72 4.39
CA LEU A 62 11.97 -11.41 3.06
C LEU A 62 13.06 -11.24 1.99
N VAL A 63 14.15 -10.53 2.29
CA VAL A 63 15.22 -10.26 1.30
C VAL A 63 16.42 -11.19 1.41
N GLY A 64 16.52 -11.97 2.50
CA GLY A 64 17.67 -12.82 2.77
C GLY A 64 17.87 -13.95 1.76
N GLU A 65 16.82 -14.32 1.01
CA GLU A 65 16.90 -15.32 -0.05
C GLU A 65 17.44 -14.76 -1.38
N VAL A 66 17.60 -13.43 -1.51
CA VAL A 66 18.05 -12.78 -2.75
C VAL A 66 19.58 -12.76 -2.83
N PRO A 67 20.21 -13.45 -3.81
CA PRO A 67 21.67 -13.52 -3.89
C PRO A 67 22.33 -12.17 -4.13
N GLY A 68 23.34 -11.84 -3.32
CA GLY A 68 24.14 -10.61 -3.47
C GLY A 68 23.51 -9.35 -2.87
N VAL A 69 22.38 -9.48 -2.16
CA VAL A 69 21.76 -8.37 -1.41
C VAL A 69 22.12 -8.47 0.07
N GLU A 70 22.53 -7.34 0.66
CA GLU A 70 22.71 -7.17 2.10
C GLU A 70 21.77 -6.05 2.57
N LEU A 71 20.86 -6.37 3.50
CA LEU A 71 19.91 -5.39 4.01
C LEU A 71 20.60 -4.44 4.99
N GLN A 72 20.86 -3.20 4.56
CA GLN A 72 21.45 -2.17 5.42
C GLN A 72 20.43 -1.51 6.33
N GLN A 73 19.22 -1.25 5.82
CA GLN A 73 18.12 -0.62 6.53
C GLN A 73 16.82 -0.98 5.82
N ALA A 74 15.74 -1.13 6.58
CA ALA A 74 14.37 -1.13 6.07
C ALA A 74 13.62 0.05 6.72
N SER A 75 12.85 0.79 5.94
CA SER A 75 11.85 1.73 6.46
C SER A 75 10.55 1.54 5.71
N TRP A 76 9.46 1.64 6.44
CA TRP A 76 8.11 1.59 5.92
C TRP A 76 7.41 2.87 6.37
N SER A 77 6.60 3.44 5.48
CA SER A 77 5.70 4.54 5.79
C SER A 77 4.31 4.14 5.36
N SER A 78 3.32 4.46 6.19
CA SER A 78 1.90 4.25 5.89
C SER A 78 1.19 5.58 5.72
N GLU A 79 0.20 5.60 4.83
CA GLU A 79 -0.78 6.68 4.68
C GLU A 79 -2.14 6.04 4.41
N ARG A 80 -3.20 6.57 5.03
CA ARG A 80 -4.57 6.17 4.70
C ARG A 80 -5.04 6.97 3.49
N ILE A 81 -5.39 6.26 2.43
CA ILE A 81 -5.95 6.81 1.20
C ILE A 81 -7.25 6.07 0.87
N ASP A 82 -8.17 6.74 0.18
CA ASP A 82 -9.40 6.10 -0.28
C ASP A 82 -9.07 5.11 -1.41
N TYR A 83 -9.67 3.91 -1.35
CA TYR A 83 -9.52 2.91 -2.40
C TYR A 83 -10.29 3.34 -3.65
N ASP A 84 -9.59 3.48 -4.78
CA ASP A 84 -10.16 3.80 -6.09
C ASP A 84 -9.67 2.77 -7.12
N PRO A 85 -10.48 1.74 -7.46
CA PRO A 85 -10.08 0.70 -8.40
C PRO A 85 -9.98 1.20 -9.85
N ASP A 86 -10.57 2.36 -10.16
CA ASP A 86 -10.50 2.96 -11.51
C ASP A 86 -9.32 3.94 -11.63
N SER A 87 -8.56 4.17 -10.54
CA SER A 87 -7.41 5.07 -10.56
C SER A 87 -6.22 4.39 -11.25
N PRO A 88 -5.55 5.08 -12.19
CA PRO A 88 -4.39 4.54 -12.90
C PRO A 88 -3.20 4.27 -11.99
N ASP A 89 -3.18 4.83 -10.77
CA ASP A 89 -2.16 4.55 -9.77
C ASP A 89 -2.26 3.11 -9.19
N TRP A 90 -3.39 2.43 -9.41
CA TRP A 90 -3.70 1.10 -8.86
C TRP A 90 -3.80 -0.01 -9.91
N ASP A 91 -3.65 0.32 -11.21
CA ASP A 91 -3.78 -0.64 -12.30
C ASP A 91 -2.54 -1.56 -12.36
N LEU A 92 -2.66 -2.73 -11.74
CA LEU A 92 -1.60 -3.75 -11.63
C LEU A 92 -1.56 -4.67 -12.87
N ASP A 93 -2.61 -4.60 -13.66
CA ASP A 93 -2.91 -5.49 -14.76
C ASP A 93 -2.15 -5.08 -16.00
N GLY A 94 -1.72 -3.82 -16.09
CA GLY A 94 -1.03 -3.25 -17.23
C GLY A 94 -1.50 -3.91 -18.52
N GLU A 95 -2.80 -3.76 -18.85
CA GLU A 95 -3.11 -3.87 -20.27
C GLU A 95 -2.26 -2.77 -20.89
N ASP A 96 -1.14 -3.17 -21.50
CA ASP A 96 -0.36 -2.34 -22.42
C ASP A 96 -1.39 -1.78 -23.39
N VAL A 97 -1.91 -0.58 -23.10
CA VAL A 97 -2.73 0.15 -24.05
C VAL A 97 -1.73 0.53 -25.11
N ASP A 98 -1.70 -0.28 -26.19
CA ASP A 98 -0.95 0.02 -27.40
C ASP A 98 -1.21 1.51 -27.72
N GLU A 99 -0.16 2.34 -27.66
CA GLU A 99 -0.17 3.79 -27.95
C GLU A 99 -0.48 4.09 -29.44
N ASP A 100 -1.22 3.23 -30.13
CA ASP A 100 -1.40 3.21 -31.59
C ASP A 100 -2.86 3.39 -32.06
N ASP A 101 -3.76 3.98 -31.26
CA ASP A 101 -5.05 4.49 -31.75
C ASP A 101 -5.27 5.97 -31.34
N VAL A 102 -4.31 6.81 -31.71
CA VAL A 102 -4.58 8.23 -32.02
C VAL A 102 -5.25 8.33 -33.40
N ASP A 103 -6.49 7.88 -33.53
CA ASP A 103 -7.31 8.26 -34.69
C ASP A 103 -7.95 9.63 -34.41
N GLU A 104 -7.26 10.66 -34.92
CA GLU A 104 -7.78 11.99 -35.17
C GLU A 104 -9.01 11.92 -36.09
N ASP A 105 -10.22 11.90 -35.54
CA ASP A 105 -11.41 12.31 -36.29
C ASP A 105 -11.87 13.69 -35.82
N VAL A 106 -11.33 14.66 -36.56
CA VAL A 106 -11.80 16.03 -36.74
C VAL A 106 -13.29 16.02 -37.14
N ASP A 107 -14.17 16.62 -36.33
CA ASP A 107 -15.45 17.14 -36.83
C ASP A 107 -15.44 18.67 -36.71
N GLU A 108 -15.11 19.29 -37.84
CA GLU A 108 -15.31 20.71 -38.12
C GLU A 108 -16.80 21.03 -38.11
N GLY A 109 -17.29 21.56 -36.98
CA GLY A 109 -18.57 22.24 -36.86
C GLY A 109 -18.43 23.75 -37.09
N ASP A 110 -18.22 24.12 -38.35
CA ASP A 110 -18.06 25.48 -38.86
C ASP A 110 -19.39 26.30 -38.80
N GLU A 111 -19.26 27.56 -38.35
CA GLU A 111 -20.08 28.78 -38.59
C GLU A 111 -21.59 28.82 -38.21
N ASP A 112 -22.03 29.80 -37.41
CA ASP A 112 -22.20 31.17 -37.91
C ASP A 112 -22.82 32.18 -36.91
N GLN A 113 -22.13 33.32 -36.76
CA GLN A 113 -22.55 34.70 -36.42
C GLN A 113 -23.87 34.96 -35.66
N ARG A 114 -23.82 35.77 -34.56
CA ARG A 114 -24.43 37.13 -34.50
C ARG A 114 -23.81 38.01 -33.41
N ALA A 115 -23.65 39.27 -33.78
CA ALA A 115 -22.88 40.33 -33.17
C ALA A 115 -23.61 41.15 -32.08
N GLY A 116 -22.81 41.95 -31.37
CA GLY A 116 -23.21 43.20 -30.70
C GLY A 116 -23.33 43.04 -29.18
N GLY A 117 -22.79 43.92 -28.34
CA GLY A 117 -22.31 45.28 -28.50
C GLY A 117 -22.22 45.90 -27.09
N ALA A 118 -21.37 46.90 -26.96
CA ALA A 118 -20.93 47.55 -25.72
C ALA A 118 -22.02 48.08 -24.77
N GLY A 119 -21.64 48.30 -23.51
CA GLY A 119 -22.38 49.09 -22.52
C GLY A 119 -21.81 48.96 -21.12
#